data_AF-A0A182QSI3-F1
#
_entry.id   AF-A0A182QSI3-F1
#
_cell.length_a   1.000
_cell.length_b   1.000
_cell.length_c   1.000
_cell.angle_alpha   90.00
_cell.angle_beta   90.00
_cell.angle_gamma   90.00
#
_symmetry.space_group_name_H-M   'P 1'
#
loop_
_entity.id
_entity.type
_entity.pdbx_description
1 polymer ?
#
loop_
_entity_poly.entity_id
_entity_poly.type
_entity_poly.pdbx_seq_one_letter_code
_entity_poly.pdbx_strand_id
1 'polypeptide(L)'
;MYSSSKRVADTAVKALCLMFLIAGCCSLPANVPQQRPRASNNTSELFAYPAEQSTIESKQNARNRTPIYIPKRCAENEILYPGDHENDWVCDCKPTFIYHPDTQKCYQMWTQGYCESNRTVLYLEPNEKTPKCIPNPCEENKVLFNNICVTLNQEHEICHVAEIRLVVGINEQTNQLECVNISDVKLKHSQLNLTMTP
;
A
#
# COMPACT_ATOMS: atom_id res chain seq x y z
N MET A 1 38.80 47.09 -28.92
CA MET A 1 37.95 48.26 -28.60
C MET A 1 36.85 47.77 -27.66
N TYR A 2 36.82 48.25 -26.41
CA TYR A 2 35.89 49.30 -25.92
C TYR A 2 34.40 48.90 -26.04
N SER A 3 33.55 48.89 -25.00
CA SER A 3 33.73 49.23 -23.57
C SER A 3 32.64 48.60 -22.67
N SER A 4 33.03 48.27 -21.44
CA SER A 4 32.36 48.53 -20.14
C SER A 4 31.18 49.55 -20.19
N SER A 5 30.17 49.55 -19.31
CA SER A 5 30.16 49.35 -17.85
C SER A 5 28.70 49.33 -17.31
N LYS A 6 28.30 49.10 -16.04
CA LYS A 6 28.95 49.03 -14.70
C LYS A 6 28.36 47.86 -13.86
N ARG A 7 28.83 47.70 -12.61
CA ARG A 7 28.11 47.08 -11.46
C ARG A 7 28.04 48.10 -10.32
N VAL A 8 27.03 48.02 -9.44
CA VAL A 8 27.00 48.52 -8.04
C VAL A 8 26.02 47.60 -7.30
N ALA A 9 26.45 46.60 -6.52
CA ALA A 9 26.87 46.66 -5.10
C ALA A 9 25.68 47.04 -4.16
N ASP A 10 25.07 46.14 -3.38
CA ASP A 10 25.58 45.32 -2.24
C ASP A 10 25.32 46.03 -0.89
N THR A 11 24.58 45.37 0.02
CA THR A 11 24.28 45.89 1.36
C THR A 11 24.09 44.76 2.39
N ALA A 12 25.18 44.11 2.79
CA ALA A 12 25.21 43.28 3.98
C ALA A 12 25.11 44.14 5.25
N VAL A 13 24.13 43.88 6.12
CA VAL A 13 24.00 44.56 7.42
C VAL A 13 24.66 43.70 8.51
N LYS A 14 25.77 44.18 9.07
CA LYS A 14 26.42 43.62 10.27
C LYS A 14 26.98 44.72 11.17
N ALA A 15 26.79 44.53 12.49
CA ALA A 15 27.41 45.26 13.61
C ALA A 15 27.00 46.75 13.74
N LEU A 16 26.76 47.33 14.91
CA LEU A 16 27.51 47.26 16.17
C LEU A 16 26.60 47.44 17.40
N CYS A 17 26.79 46.61 18.43
CA CYS A 17 26.31 46.95 19.79
C CYS A 17 27.37 47.81 20.49
N LEU A 18 27.01 49.05 20.82
CA LEU A 18 27.82 49.94 21.65
C LEU A 18 27.68 49.55 23.13
N MET A 19 28.82 49.41 23.79
CA MET A 19 28.90 49.14 25.23
C MET A 19 28.50 50.38 26.03
N PHE A 20 27.45 50.27 26.86
CA PHE A 20 27.20 51.23 27.93
C PHE A 20 27.09 50.49 29.27
N LEU A 21 28.02 50.83 30.17
CA LEU A 21 28.06 50.34 31.55
C LEU A 21 27.16 51.22 32.42
N ILE A 22 26.01 50.71 32.87
CA ILE A 22 25.40 51.18 34.11
C ILE A 22 24.75 50.00 34.84
N ALA A 23 25.09 49.83 36.12
CA ALA A 23 24.55 48.78 36.97
C ALA A 23 23.16 49.19 37.49
N GLY A 24 22.20 48.26 37.54
CA GLY A 24 20.91 48.53 38.17
C GLY A 24 19.80 47.52 37.89
N CYS A 25 19.54 46.66 38.88
CA CYS A 25 18.31 45.86 39.07
C CYS A 25 18.02 44.69 38.13
N CYS A 26 17.57 43.60 38.74
CA CYS A 26 17.22 42.34 38.09
C CYS A 26 15.79 42.35 37.55
N SER A 27 15.59 41.81 36.35
CA SER A 27 14.32 41.24 35.92
C SER A 27 14.58 40.05 35.00
N LEU A 28 14.07 38.88 35.40
CA LEU A 28 14.20 37.63 34.64
C LEU A 28 13.30 37.68 33.40
N PRO A 29 13.79 37.40 32.18
CA PRO A 29 12.90 37.12 31.05
C PRO A 29 12.19 35.78 31.27
N ALA A 30 10.88 35.75 31.03
CA ALA A 30 10.08 34.53 31.17
C ALA A 30 10.57 33.42 30.23
N ASN A 31 10.68 32.20 30.75
CA ASN A 31 11.10 31.02 29.99
C ASN A 31 9.98 30.58 29.03
N VAL A 32 10.02 31.05 27.78
CA VAL A 32 9.09 30.65 26.73
C VAL A 32 9.39 29.20 26.31
N PRO A 33 8.44 28.25 26.45
CA PRO A 33 8.69 26.87 26.02
C PRO A 33 8.82 26.82 24.50
N GLN A 34 10.06 26.61 24.04
CA GLN A 34 10.36 26.43 22.62
C GLN A 34 9.71 25.13 22.13
N GLN A 35 8.53 25.24 21.50
CA GLN A 35 7.87 24.11 20.87
C GLN A 35 8.80 23.54 19.79
N ARG A 36 9.38 22.35 20.06
CA ARG A 36 10.03 21.57 18.99
C ARG A 36 8.98 21.29 17.91
N PRO A 37 9.33 21.40 16.61
CA PRO A 37 8.43 20.96 15.56
C PRO A 37 8.06 19.49 15.82
N ARG A 38 6.76 19.25 15.92
CA ARG A 38 6.18 17.93 16.21
C ARG A 38 6.62 16.99 15.09
N ALA A 39 7.46 16.01 15.41
CA ALA A 39 7.77 14.95 14.46
C ALA A 39 6.46 14.31 14.02
N SER A 40 6.24 14.23 12.70
CA SER A 40 5.09 13.52 12.16
C SER A 40 5.29 12.05 12.51
N ASN A 41 4.56 11.57 13.51
CA ASN A 41 4.45 10.15 13.80
C ASN A 41 3.64 9.52 12.67
N ASN A 42 4.30 9.30 11.54
CA ASN A 42 3.84 8.37 10.52
C ASN A 42 3.99 6.97 11.14
N THR A 43 3.01 6.57 11.95
CA THR A 43 2.84 5.20 12.43
C THR A 43 2.56 4.33 11.22
N SER A 44 3.66 3.92 10.61
CA SER A 44 3.80 2.81 9.69
C SER A 44 3.20 1.57 10.35
N GLU A 45 1.93 1.32 10.10
CA GLU A 45 1.19 0.25 10.75
C GLU A 45 1.72 -1.10 10.28
N LEU A 46 2.22 -1.89 11.23
CA LEU A 46 2.76 -3.23 10.99
C LEU A 46 1.57 -4.20 10.94
N PHE A 47 1.19 -4.62 9.73
CA PHE A 47 0.15 -5.62 9.52
C PHE A 47 0.71 -6.96 9.04
N ALA A 48 -0.04 -8.03 9.31
CA ALA A 48 0.34 -9.40 9.01
C ALA A 48 -0.82 -10.15 8.37
N TYR A 49 -0.54 -10.97 7.34
CA TYR A 49 -1.56 -11.79 6.67
C TYR A 49 -1.68 -13.17 7.33
N PRO A 50 -2.88 -13.76 7.43
CA PRO A 50 -3.05 -15.13 7.93
C PRO A 50 -2.48 -16.13 6.92
N ALA A 51 -1.39 -16.82 7.29
CA ALA A 51 -0.87 -17.92 6.49
C ALA A 51 -1.55 -19.24 6.83
N GLU A 52 -1.95 -20.02 5.81
CA GLU A 52 -2.24 -21.43 5.99
C GLU A 52 -0.96 -22.17 6.43
N GLN A 53 -1.07 -23.02 7.44
CA GLN A 53 0.08 -23.74 7.98
C GLN A 53 0.56 -24.81 6.99
N SER A 54 1.79 -24.66 6.50
CA SER A 54 2.38 -25.58 5.54
C SER A 54 2.52 -27.00 6.11
N THR A 55 1.77 -27.93 5.52
CA THR A 55 1.89 -29.39 5.76
C THR A 55 3.10 -30.02 5.08
N ILE A 56 3.74 -29.29 4.16
CA ILE A 56 4.89 -29.76 3.37
C ILE A 56 6.15 -29.84 4.25
N GLU A 57 6.81 -31.00 4.21
CA GLU A 57 7.96 -31.32 5.07
C GLU A 57 9.23 -30.51 4.77
N SER A 58 9.34 -29.88 3.59
CA SER A 58 10.41 -28.93 3.27
C SER A 58 10.16 -27.52 3.83
N LYS A 59 8.93 -27.18 4.24
CA LYS A 59 8.54 -25.86 4.73
C LYS A 59 8.34 -25.80 6.25
N GLN A 60 8.89 -26.76 7.01
CA GLN A 60 8.70 -26.78 8.48
C GLN A 60 9.18 -25.50 9.17
N ASN A 61 10.21 -24.84 8.63
CA ASN A 61 10.77 -23.60 9.18
C ASN A 61 9.84 -22.38 8.99
N ALA A 62 8.85 -22.45 8.09
CA ALA A 62 7.83 -21.41 7.93
C ALA A 62 6.67 -21.54 8.93
N ARG A 63 6.59 -22.64 9.70
CA ARG A 63 5.52 -22.85 10.69
C ARG A 63 5.52 -21.73 11.73
N ASN A 64 4.31 -21.25 12.07
CA ASN A 64 4.05 -20.16 13.01
C ASN A 64 4.67 -18.79 12.64
N ARG A 65 5.14 -18.60 11.42
CA ARG A 65 5.53 -17.27 10.89
C ARG A 65 4.48 -16.82 9.86
N THR A 66 3.94 -15.63 10.05
CA THR A 66 3.00 -14.99 9.11
C THR A 66 3.73 -14.01 8.19
N PRO A 67 3.27 -13.79 6.94
CA PRO A 67 3.77 -12.71 6.11
C PRO A 67 3.51 -11.35 6.76
N ILE A 68 4.49 -10.45 6.70
CA ILE A 68 4.43 -9.13 7.35
C ILE A 68 4.79 -7.99 6.38
N TYR A 69 4.08 -6.87 6.49
CA TYR A 69 4.43 -5.65 5.78
C TYR A 69 5.30 -4.73 6.65
N ILE A 70 6.52 -4.46 6.18
CA ILE A 70 7.41 -3.46 6.78
C ILE A 70 7.69 -2.37 5.72
N PRO A 71 7.27 -1.11 5.94
CA PRO A 71 7.50 -0.04 4.98
C PRO A 71 8.96 0.13 4.57
N LYS A 72 9.17 0.28 3.26
CA LYS A 72 10.48 0.45 2.61
C LYS A 72 11.43 -0.75 2.76
N ARG A 73 10.94 -1.92 3.21
CA ARG A 73 11.76 -3.14 3.34
C ARG A 73 11.72 -4.03 2.09
N CYS A 74 10.56 -4.13 1.46
CA CYS A 74 10.37 -4.77 0.14
C CYS A 74 9.97 -3.73 -0.91
N ALA A 75 9.89 -4.13 -2.18
CA ALA A 75 9.47 -3.24 -3.26
C ALA A 75 7.96 -2.93 -3.20
N GLU A 76 7.49 -2.16 -4.16
CA GLU A 76 6.07 -1.86 -4.29
C GLU A 76 5.28 -3.15 -4.57
N ASN A 77 4.20 -3.33 -3.82
CA ASN A 77 3.33 -4.52 -3.86
C ASN A 77 3.95 -5.86 -3.44
N GLU A 78 5.05 -5.80 -2.69
CA GLU A 78 5.64 -6.94 -1.99
C GLU A 78 5.43 -6.85 -0.47
N ILE A 79 5.55 -8.01 0.20
CA ILE A 79 5.64 -8.16 1.66
C ILE A 79 6.72 -9.19 2.01
N LEU A 80 7.13 -9.24 3.28
CA LEU A 80 8.07 -10.26 3.74
C LEU A 80 7.34 -11.58 4.01
N TYR A 81 7.75 -12.63 3.32
CA TYR A 81 7.34 -14.00 3.57
C TYR A 81 8.44 -14.77 4.36
N PRO A 82 8.06 -15.74 5.19
CA PRO A 82 9.00 -16.63 5.85
C PRO A 82 9.76 -17.47 4.80
N GLY A 83 11.09 -17.36 4.78
CA GLY A 83 11.96 -18.18 3.92
C GLY A 83 12.19 -19.60 4.48
N ASP A 84 12.87 -20.45 3.71
CA ASP A 84 13.01 -21.88 4.01
C ASP A 84 13.96 -22.19 5.18
N HIS A 85 14.67 -21.19 5.73
CA HIS A 85 15.48 -21.31 6.95
C HIS A 85 14.85 -20.56 8.14
N GLU A 86 15.18 -20.99 9.36
CA GLU A 86 14.58 -20.57 10.65
C GLU A 86 14.49 -19.04 10.85
N ASN A 87 15.43 -18.27 10.30
CA ASN A 87 15.47 -16.81 10.40
C ASN A 87 15.46 -16.09 9.03
N ASP A 88 15.21 -16.82 7.95
CA ASP A 88 15.20 -16.24 6.60
C ASP A 88 13.86 -15.57 6.27
N TRP A 89 13.92 -14.47 5.54
CA TRP A 89 12.76 -13.67 5.13
C TRP A 89 12.98 -13.13 3.73
N VAL A 90 12.11 -13.51 2.81
CA VAL A 90 12.15 -13.13 1.39
C VAL A 90 11.06 -12.12 1.08
N CYS A 91 11.32 -11.17 0.18
CA CYS A 91 10.27 -10.32 -0.37
C CYS A 91 9.60 -11.05 -1.53
N ASP A 92 8.28 -11.17 -1.48
CA ASP A 92 7.46 -11.75 -2.55
C ASP A 92 6.16 -10.95 -2.65
N CYS A 93 5.41 -11.13 -3.74
CA CYS A 93 4.20 -10.37 -4.03
C CYS A 93 3.13 -10.54 -2.96
N LYS A 94 2.40 -9.45 -2.67
CA LYS A 94 1.17 -9.50 -1.86
C LYS A 94 0.17 -10.52 -2.42
N PRO A 95 -0.74 -11.06 -1.59
CA PRO A 95 -1.88 -11.82 -2.09
C PRO A 95 -2.61 -11.07 -3.22
N THR A 96 -3.04 -11.80 -4.25
CA THR A 96 -3.66 -11.29 -5.49
C THR A 96 -2.73 -10.54 -6.47
N PHE A 97 -1.44 -10.40 -6.17
CA PHE A 97 -0.43 -9.84 -7.08
C PHE A 97 0.45 -10.93 -7.70
N ILE A 98 0.94 -10.67 -8.91
CA ILE A 98 1.74 -11.59 -9.72
C ILE A 98 3.09 -10.95 -10.05
N TYR A 99 4.16 -11.70 -9.81
CA TYR A 99 5.52 -11.28 -10.16
C TYR A 99 5.75 -11.35 -11.68
N HIS A 100 6.25 -10.26 -12.25
CA HIS A 100 6.66 -10.20 -13.65
C HIS A 100 8.20 -10.08 -13.75
N PRO A 101 8.91 -11.12 -14.24
CA PRO A 101 10.36 -11.18 -14.23
C PRO A 101 11.07 -10.02 -14.95
N ASP A 102 10.60 -9.63 -16.13
CA ASP A 102 11.31 -8.66 -16.98
C ASP A 102 11.31 -7.25 -16.38
N THR A 103 10.25 -6.90 -15.66
CA THR A 103 10.12 -5.60 -14.97
C THR A 103 10.51 -5.64 -13.50
N GLN A 104 10.69 -6.83 -12.93
CA GLN A 104 10.95 -7.08 -11.49
C GLN A 104 9.91 -6.37 -10.59
N LYS A 105 8.62 -6.63 -10.87
CA LYS A 105 7.48 -5.96 -10.22
C LYS A 105 6.31 -6.90 -9.98
N CYS A 106 5.56 -6.62 -8.92
CA CYS A 106 4.30 -7.27 -8.59
C CYS A 106 3.10 -6.46 -9.13
N TYR A 107 2.28 -7.09 -9.97
CA TYR A 107 1.09 -6.50 -10.58
C TYR A 107 -0.19 -7.16 -10.09
N GLN A 108 -1.22 -6.38 -9.75
CA GLN A 108 -2.48 -6.95 -9.26
C GLN A 108 -3.21 -7.67 -10.40
N MET A 109 -3.76 -8.85 -10.13
CA MET A 109 -4.71 -9.49 -11.05
C MET A 109 -5.92 -8.57 -11.31
N TRP A 110 -6.62 -8.82 -12.40
CA TRP A 110 -7.76 -8.03 -12.90
C TRP A 110 -7.43 -6.56 -13.22
N THR A 111 -6.17 -6.13 -13.14
CA THR A 111 -5.70 -4.85 -13.71
C THR A 111 -4.99 -5.09 -15.04
N GLN A 112 -4.72 -4.03 -15.81
CA GLN A 112 -3.93 -4.16 -17.05
C GLN A 112 -2.54 -4.75 -16.77
N GLY A 113 -1.92 -4.41 -15.64
CA GLY A 113 -0.63 -4.95 -15.23
C GLY A 113 0.49 -4.65 -16.25
N TYR A 114 1.12 -5.71 -16.76
CA TYR A 114 2.10 -5.67 -17.85
C TYR A 114 1.49 -6.04 -19.22
N CYS A 115 0.17 -6.20 -19.33
CA CYS A 115 -0.49 -6.49 -20.60
C CYS A 115 -0.44 -5.28 -21.55
N GLU A 116 -0.12 -5.51 -22.81
CA GLU A 116 0.11 -4.46 -23.82
C GLU A 116 -1.14 -3.66 -24.19
N SER A 117 -2.34 -4.20 -23.96
CA SER A 117 -3.60 -3.59 -24.36
C SER A 117 -4.42 -3.11 -23.16
N ASN A 118 -4.97 -1.90 -23.26
CA ASN A 118 -5.97 -1.42 -22.30
C ASN A 118 -7.34 -2.14 -22.40
N ARG A 119 -7.46 -3.12 -23.31
CA ARG A 119 -8.59 -4.05 -23.43
C ARG A 119 -8.27 -5.46 -22.94
N THR A 120 -7.17 -5.64 -22.22
CA THR A 120 -6.87 -6.90 -21.51
C THR A 120 -6.51 -6.65 -20.05
N VAL A 121 -6.69 -7.68 -19.23
CA VAL A 121 -6.30 -7.70 -17.82
C VAL A 121 -5.50 -8.94 -17.49
N LEU A 122 -4.62 -8.80 -16.51
CA LEU A 122 -3.78 -9.86 -15.98
C LEU A 122 -4.60 -10.84 -15.14
N TYR A 123 -4.56 -12.12 -15.45
CA TYR A 123 -5.31 -13.16 -14.74
C TYR A 123 -4.48 -14.43 -14.54
N LEU A 124 -4.57 -15.04 -13.36
CA LEU A 124 -4.05 -16.37 -13.09
C LEU A 124 -5.20 -17.30 -12.72
N GLU A 125 -5.38 -18.31 -13.55
CA GLU A 125 -6.39 -19.34 -13.34
C GLU A 125 -6.07 -20.19 -12.10
N PRO A 126 -7.06 -20.63 -11.31
CA PRO A 126 -6.81 -21.43 -10.11
C PRO A 126 -5.99 -22.68 -10.40
N ASN A 127 -4.94 -22.91 -9.60
CA ASN A 127 -3.96 -24.00 -9.73
C ASN A 127 -3.00 -23.90 -10.92
N GLU A 128 -3.16 -22.93 -11.83
CA GLU A 128 -2.17 -22.65 -12.87
C GLU A 128 -0.94 -21.93 -12.31
N LYS A 129 0.17 -22.01 -13.03
CA LYS A 129 1.42 -21.31 -12.71
C LYS A 129 1.79 -20.21 -13.70
N THR A 130 1.06 -20.13 -14.82
CA THR A 130 1.35 -19.22 -15.92
C THR A 130 0.24 -18.18 -16.03
N PRO A 131 0.50 -16.90 -15.70
CA PRO A 131 -0.48 -15.82 -15.89
C PRO A 131 -0.79 -15.58 -17.37
N LYS A 132 -2.00 -15.11 -17.64
CA LYS A 132 -2.56 -14.84 -18.97
C LYS A 132 -3.08 -13.41 -19.02
N CYS A 133 -2.94 -12.74 -20.17
CA CYS A 133 -3.67 -11.51 -20.46
C CYS A 133 -5.02 -11.86 -21.11
N ILE A 134 -6.12 -11.69 -20.40
CA ILE A 134 -7.48 -12.04 -20.86
C ILE A 134 -8.26 -10.80 -21.34
N PRO A 135 -9.20 -10.92 -22.29
CA PRO A 135 -10.01 -9.79 -22.75
C PRO A 135 -10.84 -9.14 -21.63
N ASN A 136 -10.90 -7.82 -21.65
CA ASN A 136 -11.74 -7.00 -20.78
C ASN A 136 -12.59 -6.05 -21.65
N PRO A 137 -13.93 -6.16 -21.66
CA PRO A 137 -14.79 -5.27 -22.45
C PRO A 137 -14.91 -3.86 -21.87
N CYS A 138 -14.49 -3.66 -20.62
CA CYS A 138 -14.57 -2.37 -19.95
C CYS A 138 -13.51 -1.38 -20.45
N GLU A 139 -13.63 -0.14 -19.98
CA GLU A 139 -12.64 0.92 -20.17
C GLU A 139 -11.43 0.70 -19.23
N GLU A 140 -10.38 1.48 -19.44
CA GLU A 140 -9.18 1.49 -18.61
C GLU A 140 -9.52 1.69 -17.12
N ASN A 141 -8.80 0.99 -16.24
CA ASN A 141 -8.99 0.98 -14.78
C ASN A 141 -10.36 0.46 -14.29
N LYS A 142 -11.16 -0.19 -15.16
CA LYS A 142 -12.41 -0.88 -14.79
C LYS A 142 -12.36 -2.37 -15.14
N VAL A 143 -13.13 -3.17 -14.41
CA VAL A 143 -13.26 -4.62 -14.58
C VAL A 143 -14.72 -5.01 -14.77
N LEU A 144 -14.97 -6.08 -15.54
CA LEU A 144 -16.32 -6.62 -15.69
C LEU A 144 -16.66 -7.49 -14.47
N PHE A 145 -17.62 -7.05 -13.67
CA PHE A 145 -18.14 -7.80 -12.52
C PHE A 145 -19.67 -7.81 -12.60
N ASN A 146 -20.31 -8.97 -12.50
CA ASN A 146 -21.78 -9.11 -12.60
C ASN A 146 -22.41 -8.33 -13.78
N ASN A 147 -21.78 -8.42 -14.96
CA ASN A 147 -22.18 -7.75 -16.21
C ASN A 147 -22.17 -6.20 -16.17
N ILE A 148 -21.50 -5.59 -15.20
CA ILE A 148 -21.26 -4.14 -15.12
C ILE A 148 -19.75 -3.82 -15.03
N CYS A 149 -19.36 -2.63 -15.49
CA CYS A 149 -17.97 -2.18 -15.43
C CYS A 149 -17.72 -1.35 -14.17
N VAL A 150 -16.94 -1.90 -13.23
CA VAL A 150 -16.68 -1.33 -11.90
C VAL A 150 -15.19 -1.12 -11.66
N THR A 151 -14.83 -0.27 -10.70
CA THR A 151 -13.43 -0.10 -10.30
C THR A 151 -13.05 -1.13 -9.24
N LEU A 152 -11.88 -1.76 -9.41
CA LEU A 152 -11.37 -2.77 -8.49
C LEU A 152 -10.93 -2.14 -7.14
N ASN A 153 -11.11 -2.90 -6.06
CA ASN A 153 -10.83 -2.52 -4.67
C ASN A 153 -11.62 -1.29 -4.18
N GLN A 154 -12.82 -1.03 -4.73
CA GLN A 154 -13.70 0.07 -4.31
C GLN A 154 -15.06 -0.42 -3.81
N GLU A 155 -15.67 0.35 -2.89
CA GLU A 155 -17.07 0.17 -2.46
C GLU A 155 -17.99 0.31 -3.69
N HIS A 156 -18.96 -0.59 -3.80
CA HIS A 156 -19.95 -0.55 -4.88
C HIS A 156 -21.29 -1.08 -4.36
N GLU A 157 -22.40 -0.49 -4.81
CA GLU A 157 -23.75 -0.79 -4.30
C GLU A 157 -24.14 -2.27 -4.42
N ILE A 158 -23.64 -2.95 -5.46
CA ILE A 158 -23.83 -4.39 -5.68
C ILE A 158 -23.24 -5.28 -4.58
N CYS A 159 -22.31 -4.73 -3.79
CA CYS A 159 -21.62 -5.38 -2.67
C CYS A 159 -22.11 -4.86 -1.30
N HIS A 160 -23.24 -4.14 -1.27
CA HIS A 160 -23.91 -3.79 -0.02
C HIS A 160 -24.82 -4.95 0.41
N VAL A 161 -24.54 -5.54 1.57
CA VAL A 161 -25.31 -6.66 2.13
C VAL A 161 -25.78 -6.29 3.53
N ALA A 162 -27.10 -6.13 3.69
CA ALA A 162 -27.70 -5.50 4.88
C ALA A 162 -27.03 -4.14 5.18
N GLU A 163 -26.42 -3.99 6.35
CA GLU A 163 -25.73 -2.76 6.79
C GLU A 163 -24.21 -2.80 6.53
N ILE A 164 -23.71 -3.83 5.82
CA ILE A 164 -22.29 -4.06 5.57
C ILE A 164 -21.94 -3.59 4.15
N ARG A 165 -20.93 -2.73 4.06
CA ARG A 165 -20.34 -2.25 2.80
C ARG A 165 -19.10 -3.08 2.48
N LEU A 166 -19.18 -3.93 1.47
CA LEU A 166 -18.05 -4.69 0.94
C LEU A 166 -17.51 -4.01 -0.32
N VAL A 167 -16.30 -4.37 -0.74
CA VAL A 167 -15.69 -3.87 -1.98
C VAL A 167 -15.77 -4.92 -3.08
N VAL A 168 -15.80 -4.49 -4.34
CA VAL A 168 -15.47 -5.39 -5.44
C VAL A 168 -13.96 -5.63 -5.41
N GLY A 169 -13.54 -6.85 -5.10
CA GLY A 169 -12.14 -7.21 -5.00
C GLY A 169 -11.91 -8.63 -5.48
N ILE A 170 -10.76 -9.18 -5.13
CA ILE A 170 -10.32 -10.50 -5.61
C ILE A 170 -10.32 -11.45 -4.42
N ASN A 171 -10.99 -12.59 -4.55
CA ASN A 171 -10.89 -13.65 -3.57
C ASN A 171 -9.53 -14.35 -3.71
N GLU A 172 -8.74 -14.35 -2.62
CA GLU A 172 -7.36 -14.84 -2.59
C GLU A 172 -7.21 -16.35 -2.86
N GLN A 173 -8.29 -17.12 -2.73
CA GLN A 173 -8.30 -18.57 -2.97
C GLN A 173 -8.80 -18.93 -4.38
N THR A 174 -9.77 -18.19 -4.92
CA THR A 174 -10.42 -18.48 -6.21
C THR A 174 -9.85 -17.66 -7.37
N ASN A 175 -9.05 -16.63 -7.09
CA ASN A 175 -8.60 -15.59 -8.03
C ASN A 175 -9.76 -14.89 -8.79
N GLN A 176 -11.02 -15.07 -8.37
CA GLN A 176 -12.19 -14.46 -9.02
C GLN A 176 -12.50 -13.08 -8.43
N LEU A 177 -13.22 -12.28 -9.21
CA LEU A 177 -13.86 -11.07 -8.71
C LEU A 177 -15.06 -11.44 -7.85
N GLU A 178 -15.08 -10.95 -6.62
CA GLU A 178 -16.12 -11.21 -5.62
C GLU A 178 -16.36 -9.96 -4.76
N CYS A 179 -17.48 -9.93 -4.04
CA CYS A 179 -17.71 -8.93 -2.99
C CYS A 179 -16.95 -9.35 -1.73
N VAL A 180 -15.74 -8.80 -1.55
CA VAL A 180 -14.81 -9.21 -0.50
C VAL A 180 -14.82 -8.24 0.68
N ASN A 181 -14.61 -8.78 1.88
CA ASN A 181 -14.39 -7.98 3.07
C ASN A 181 -12.90 -7.68 3.24
N ILE A 182 -12.48 -6.45 2.94
CA ILE A 182 -11.10 -5.96 3.16
C ILE A 182 -10.85 -5.49 4.61
N SER A 183 -11.85 -5.58 5.50
CA SER A 183 -11.66 -5.37 6.92
C SER A 183 -11.44 -6.73 7.62
N ASP A 184 -10.38 -6.88 8.40
CA ASP A 184 -10.09 -8.11 9.20
C ASP A 184 -11.17 -8.46 10.24
N VAL A 185 -12.23 -7.65 10.34
CA VAL A 185 -13.42 -7.88 11.13
C VAL A 185 -14.19 -9.09 10.57
N LYS A 186 -14.03 -10.24 11.23
CA LYS A 186 -14.83 -11.45 10.94
C LYS A 186 -16.32 -11.17 11.10
N LEU A 187 -17.02 -11.02 9.97
CA LEU A 187 -18.47 -10.88 9.91
C LEU A 187 -19.13 -12.16 10.43
N LYS A 188 -20.09 -12.05 11.35
CA LYS A 188 -20.81 -13.22 11.85
C LYS A 188 -21.80 -13.70 10.79
N HIS A 189 -21.54 -14.89 10.23
CA HIS A 189 -22.41 -15.56 9.25
C HIS A 189 -23.89 -15.73 9.70
N SER A 190 -24.21 -15.55 10.98
CA SER A 190 -25.59 -15.55 11.50
C SER A 190 -26.50 -14.45 10.92
N GLN A 191 -25.98 -13.52 10.12
CA GLN A 191 -26.77 -12.49 9.42
C GLN A 191 -26.92 -12.72 7.90
N LEU A 192 -26.31 -13.76 7.32
CA LEU A 192 -26.31 -13.99 5.87
C LEU A 192 -27.36 -15.03 5.39
N ASN A 193 -28.14 -15.61 6.30
CA ASN A 193 -29.23 -16.52 5.94
C ASN A 193 -30.52 -15.77 5.57
N LEU A 194 -30.55 -15.18 4.37
CA LEU A 194 -31.80 -14.83 3.68
C LEU A 194 -31.87 -15.54 2.34
N THR A 195 -32.48 -16.73 2.41
CA THR A 195 -33.14 -17.49 1.34
C THR A 195 -33.09 -16.90 -0.07
N MET A 196 -32.20 -17.46 -0.91
CA MET A 196 -32.46 -17.54 -2.34
C MET A 196 -33.52 -18.62 -2.57
N THR A 197 -34.78 -18.21 -2.72
CA THR A 197 -35.83 -19.02 -3.39
C THR A 197 -35.72 -18.83 -4.91
N PRO A 198 -36.11 -19.85 -5.70
CA PRO A 198 -35.73 -19.98 -7.12
C PRO A 198 -36.40 -18.98 -8.06
#